data_AF-A0A832CMU3-F1
#
_entry.id   AF-A0A832CMU3-F1
#
_cell.length_a   1.000
_cell.length_b   1.000
_cell.length_c   1.000
_cell.angle_alpha   90.00
_cell.angle_beta   90.00
_cell.angle_gamma   90.00
#
_symmetry.space_group_name_H-M   'P 1'
#
loop_
_entity.id
_entity.type
_entity.pdbx_description
1 polymer ?
#
loop_
_entity_poly.entity_id
_entity_poly.type
_entity_poly.pdbx_seq_one_letter_code
_entity_poly.pdbx_strand_id
1 'polypeptide(L)'
;MEGLLQGAGRSYYQRRVAGLLAQVSLEEARKLALEMIIAEMHVKSLLKSGCLSDRERAALEDALRDIDCAKNMLYRAYRLGLIRAGRRRGQ
;
A
#
# COMPACT_ATOMS: atom_id res chain seq x y z
N MET A 1 -11.18 6.64 -18.69
CA MET A 1 -10.07 6.46 -17.72
C MET A 1 -10.02 7.59 -16.67
N GLU A 2 -11.12 8.30 -16.40
CA GLU A 2 -11.11 9.48 -15.49
C GLU A 2 -11.51 9.16 -14.04
N GLY A 3 -11.97 7.94 -13.74
CA GLY A 3 -12.51 7.56 -12.43
C GLY A 3 -11.47 7.08 -11.39
N LEU A 4 -10.25 6.72 -11.80
CA LEU A 4 -9.23 6.17 -10.89
C LEU A 4 -8.40 7.25 -10.16
N LEU A 5 -8.46 8.50 -10.62
CA LEU A 5 -7.60 9.59 -10.14
C LEU A 5 -8.35 10.67 -9.33
N GLN A 6 -9.67 10.60 -9.21
CA GLN A 6 -10.46 11.66 -8.55
C GLN A 6 -10.66 11.47 -7.03
N GLY A 7 -10.21 10.35 -6.44
CA GLY A 7 -10.55 10.08 -5.03
C GLY A 7 -9.56 9.22 -4.25
N ALA A 8 -8.38 8.91 -4.80
CA ALA A 8 -7.31 8.31 -4.03
C ALA A 8 -6.73 9.39 -3.10
N GLY A 9 -7.47 9.71 -2.03
CA GLY A 9 -7.05 10.68 -1.04
C GLY A 9 -5.63 10.33 -0.61
N ARG A 10 -4.71 11.30 -0.75
CA ARG A 10 -3.32 11.27 -0.29
C ARG A 10 -3.26 10.31 0.91
N SER A 11 -2.53 9.20 0.79
CA SER A 11 -2.43 8.15 1.81
C SER A 11 -3.48 7.02 1.77
N TYR A 12 -3.84 6.45 0.61
CA TYR A 12 -4.74 5.28 0.56
C TYR A 12 -4.08 4.06 1.22
N TYR A 13 -2.89 3.67 0.76
CA TYR A 13 -2.21 2.48 1.27
C TYR A 13 -1.78 2.68 2.72
N GLN A 14 -1.31 3.88 3.08
CA GLN A 14 -1.02 4.24 4.47
C GLN A 14 -2.24 4.10 5.39
N ARG A 15 -3.42 4.60 4.98
CA ARG A 15 -4.66 4.45 5.77
C ARG A 15 -5.06 2.98 5.90
N ARG A 16 -4.88 2.20 4.83
CA ARG A 16 -5.21 0.77 4.83
C ARG A 16 -4.28 -0.02 5.73
N VAL A 17 -2.98 0.29 5.74
CA VAL A 17 -2.02 -0.28 6.71
C VAL A 17 -2.42 0.13 8.13
N ALA A 18 -2.72 1.40 8.41
CA ALA A 18 -3.13 1.83 9.74
C ALA A 18 -4.38 1.10 10.26
N GLY A 19 -5.38 0.88 9.40
CA GLY A 19 -6.57 0.10 9.74
C GLY A 19 -6.26 -1.38 10.02
N LEU A 20 -5.33 -1.97 9.26
CA LEU A 20 -4.90 -3.35 9.46
C LEU A 20 -4.12 -3.54 10.77
N LEU A 21 -3.31 -2.55 11.16
CA LEU A 21 -2.59 -2.56 12.44
C LEU A 21 -3.53 -2.55 13.65
N ALA A 22 -4.75 -2.02 13.50
CA ALA A 22 -5.77 -2.11 14.54
C ALA A 22 -6.36 -3.53 14.68
N GLN A 23 -6.22 -4.40 13.67
CA GLN A 23 -6.88 -5.71 13.59
C GLN A 23 -5.92 -6.93 13.64
N VAL A 24 -4.60 -6.72 13.63
CA VAL A 24 -3.52 -7.67 14.02
C VAL A 24 -3.48 -9.02 13.25
N SER A 25 -4.13 -9.12 12.07
CA SER A 25 -4.09 -10.36 11.28
C SER A 25 -2.85 -10.45 10.37
N LEU A 26 -2.01 -11.48 10.59
CA LEU A 26 -0.86 -11.77 9.72
C LEU A 26 -1.27 -12.12 8.28
N GLU A 27 -2.40 -12.80 8.11
CA GLU A 27 -2.88 -13.17 6.77
C GLU A 27 -3.26 -11.93 5.96
N GLU A 28 -3.99 -11.00 6.56
CA GLU A 28 -4.35 -9.74 5.91
C GLU A 28 -3.11 -8.90 5.62
N ALA A 29 -2.15 -8.87 6.55
CA ALA A 29 -0.88 -8.17 6.33
C ALA A 29 -0.14 -8.69 5.09
N ARG A 30 -0.13 -10.02 4.90
CA ARG A 30 0.48 -10.66 3.72
C ARG A 30 -0.28 -10.32 2.44
N LYS A 31 -1.62 -10.35 2.45
CA LYS A 31 -2.45 -9.95 1.30
C LYS A 31 -2.19 -8.49 0.92
N LEU A 32 -2.15 -7.59 1.89
CA LEU A 32 -1.89 -6.16 1.66
C LEU A 32 -0.46 -5.93 1.14
N ALA A 33 0.53 -6.66 1.63
CA ALA A 33 1.90 -6.60 1.12
C ALA A 33 1.98 -6.98 -0.36
N LEU A 34 1.30 -8.08 -0.76
CA LEU A 34 1.24 -8.51 -2.16
C LEU A 34 0.52 -7.48 -3.04
N GLU A 35 -0.60 -6.92 -2.58
CA GLU A 35 -1.33 -5.86 -3.29
C GLU A 35 -0.42 -4.65 -3.56
N MET A 36 0.33 -4.20 -2.55
CA MET A 36 1.26 -3.07 -2.68
C MET A 36 2.39 -3.35 -3.67
N ILE A 37 2.96 -4.57 -3.68
CA ILE A 37 4.01 -4.97 -4.62
C ILE A 37 3.49 -4.97 -6.06
N ILE A 38 2.29 -5.53 -6.29
CA ILE A 38 1.66 -5.56 -7.62
C ILE A 38 1.38 -4.12 -8.10
N ALA A 39 0.82 -3.28 -7.24
CA ALA A 39 0.54 -1.89 -7.55
C ALA A 39 1.83 -1.11 -7.89
N GLU A 40 2.88 -1.28 -7.09
CA GLU A 40 4.18 -0.65 -7.35
C GLU A 40 4.76 -1.05 -8.71
N MET A 41 4.74 -2.35 -9.04
CA MET A 41 5.22 -2.84 -10.34
C MET A 41 4.42 -2.24 -11.49
N HIS A 42 3.09 -2.18 -11.35
CA HIS A 42 2.23 -1.60 -12.37
C HIS A 42 2.49 -0.10 -12.57
N VAL A 43 2.57 0.67 -11.48
CA VAL A 43 2.86 2.11 -11.53
C VAL A 43 4.25 2.39 -12.12
N LYS A 44 5.27 1.62 -11.72
CA LYS A 44 6.63 1.74 -12.31
C LYS A 44 6.63 1.41 -13.80
N SER A 45 5.83 0.44 -14.24
CA SER A 45 5.67 0.12 -15.66
C SER A 45 5.03 1.29 -16.42
N LEU A 46 3.96 1.88 -15.88
CA LEU A 46 3.30 3.05 -16.47
C LEU A 46 4.25 4.26 -16.55
N LEU A 47 5.02 4.54 -15.50
CA LEU A 47 6.00 5.64 -15.51
C LEU A 47 7.12 5.49 -16.56
N LYS A 48 7.41 4.26 -16.97
CA LYS A 48 8.33 3.96 -18.07
C LYS A 48 7.68 4.09 -19.44
N SER A 49 6.35 4.07 -19.51
CA SER A 49 5.63 4.34 -20.76
C SER A 49 5.75 5.83 -21.08
N GLY A 50 6.27 6.17 -22.26
CA GLY A 50 6.57 7.55 -22.66
C GLY A 50 5.34 8.42 -22.95
N CYS A 51 4.13 7.96 -22.67
CA CYS A 51 2.88 8.57 -23.10
C CYS A 51 2.12 9.31 -21.98
N LEU A 52 2.77 9.60 -20.86
CA LEU A 52 2.15 10.26 -19.71
C LEU A 52 2.30 11.79 -19.80
N SER A 53 1.22 12.50 -19.52
CA SER A 53 1.28 13.93 -19.22
C SER A 53 2.01 14.20 -17.90
N ASP A 54 2.49 15.42 -17.70
CA ASP A 54 3.16 15.83 -16.44
C ASP A 54 2.26 15.61 -15.21
N ARG A 55 0.95 15.84 -15.37
CA ARG A 55 -0.03 15.62 -14.30
C ARG A 55 -0.17 14.15 -13.95
N GLU A 56 -0.24 13.27 -14.95
CA GLU A 56 -0.32 11.81 -14.73
C GLU A 56 0.97 11.27 -14.13
N ARG A 57 2.12 11.74 -14.61
CA ARG A 57 3.43 11.42 -14.03
C ARG A 57 3.49 11.81 -12.56
N ALA A 58 3.13 13.04 -12.22
CA ALA A 58 3.12 13.51 -10.83
C ALA A 58 2.18 12.69 -9.94
N ALA A 59 0.99 12.34 -10.43
CA ALA A 59 0.04 11.50 -9.69
C ALA A 59 0.57 10.08 -9.46
N LEU A 60 1.25 9.49 -10.44
CA LEU A 60 1.88 8.17 -10.31
C LEU A 60 3.10 8.19 -9.37
N GLU A 61 3.89 9.26 -9.39
CA GLU A 61 4.99 9.45 -8.44
C GLU A 61 4.46 9.60 -7.01
N ASP A 62 3.39 10.36 -6.80
CA ASP A 62 2.73 10.48 -5.49
C ASP A 62 2.19 9.12 -5.02
N ALA A 63 1.61 8.32 -5.93
CA ALA A 63 1.17 6.95 -5.62
C ALA A 63 2.34 6.04 -5.21
N LEU A 64 3.49 6.13 -5.88
CA LEU A 64 4.69 5.37 -5.48
C LEU A 64 5.17 5.77 -4.08
N ARG A 65 5.21 7.07 -3.77
CA ARG A 65 5.57 7.53 -2.42
C ARG A 65 4.61 6.99 -1.36
N ASP A 66 3.30 6.96 -1.64
CA ASP A 66 2.31 6.37 -0.73
C ASP A 66 2.57 4.88 -0.49
N ILE A 67 2.82 4.12 -1.56
CA ILE A 67 3.13 2.69 -1.47
C ILE A 67 4.42 2.45 -0.66
N ASP A 68 5.48 3.22 -0.90
CA ASP A 68 6.74 3.10 -0.15
C ASP A 68 6.57 3.42 1.34
N CYS A 69 5.82 4.46 1.68
CA CYS A 69 5.45 4.77 3.06
C CYS A 69 4.68 3.62 3.71
N ALA A 70 3.67 3.08 3.01
CA ALA A 70 2.83 2.00 3.53
C ALA A 70 3.61 0.69 3.74
N LYS A 71 4.48 0.29 2.80
CA LYS A 71 5.39 -0.85 2.97
C LYS A 71 6.30 -0.67 4.19
N ASN A 72 6.86 0.52 4.38
CA ASN A 72 7.70 0.82 5.54
C ASN A 72 6.92 0.73 6.86
N MET A 73 5.68 1.23 6.90
CA MET A 73 4.80 1.09 8.06
C MET A 73 4.51 -0.39 8.37
N LEU A 74 4.16 -1.17 7.34
CA LEU A 74 3.85 -2.59 7.49
C LEU A 74 5.08 -3.39 7.96
N TYR A 75 6.25 -3.11 7.40
CA TYR A 75 7.52 -3.72 7.80
C TYR A 75 7.87 -3.40 9.26
N ARG A 76 7.75 -2.13 9.67
CA ARG A 76 7.98 -1.71 11.06
C ARG A 76 7.04 -2.43 12.01
N ALA A 77 5.76 -2.52 11.66
CA ALA A 77 4.78 -3.20 12.49
C ALA A 77 5.03 -4.70 12.62
N TYR A 78 5.43 -5.37 11.54
CA TYR A 78 5.89 -6.75 11.59
C TYR A 78 7.10 -6.91 12.51
N ARG A 79 8.11 -6.05 12.35
CA ARG A 79 9.33 -6.05 13.17
C ARG A 79 9.07 -5.83 14.66
N LEU A 80 8.10 -4.98 14.99
CA LEU A 80 7.71 -4.68 16.37
C LEU A 80 6.76 -5.74 16.96
N GLY A 81 6.42 -6.80 16.22
CA GLY A 81 5.52 -7.86 16.68
C GLY A 81 4.07 -7.40 16.86
N LEU A 82 3.69 -6.27 16.23
CA LEU A 82 2.32 -5.74 16.22
C LEU A 82 1.40 -6.54 15.31
N ILE A 83 1.97 -7.28 14.36
CA ILE A 83 1.27 -8.22 13.49
C ILE A 83 1.65 -9.61 13.97
N ARG A 84 0.70 -10.34 14.56
CA ARG A 84 0.96 -11.66 15.13
C ARG A 84 0.42 -12.74 14.21
N ALA A 85 1.23 -13.77 13.94
CA ALA A 85 0.71 -15.05 13.46
C ALA A 85 -0.33 -15.50 14.49
N GLY A 86 -1.57 -15.73 14.06
CA GLY A 86 -2.72 -15.91 14.95
C GLY A 86 -2.38 -16.73 16.20
N ARG A 87 -2.34 -16.07 17.37
CA ARG A 87 -2.65 -16.78 18.60
C ARG A 87 -4.15 -17.01 18.53
N ARG A 88 -4.53 -18.28 18.37
CA ARG A 88 -5.88 -18.74 18.74
C ARG A 88 -6.25 -18.04 20.05
N ARG A 89 -7.37 -17.33 20.06
CA ARG A 89 -8.06 -17.02 21.32
C ARG A 89 -8.49 -18.36 21.89
N GLY A 90 -7.62 -18.97 22.68
CA GLY A 90 -7.98 -20.00 23.63
C GLY A 90 -8.06 -19.32 24.99
N GLN A 91 -9.23 -18.77 25.29
CA GLN A 91 -9.79 -18.58 26.63
C GLN A 91 -11.30 -18.68 26.48
#